data_AF-A0A835RFY4-F1
#
_entry.id   AF-A0A835RFY4-F1
#
_cell.length_a   1.000
_cell.length_b   1.000
_cell.length_c   1.000
_cell.angle_alpha   90.00
_cell.angle_beta   90.00
_cell.angle_gamma   90.00
#
_symmetry.space_group_name_H-M   'P 1'
#
loop_
_entity.id
_entity.type
_entity.pdbx_description
1 polymer ?
#
loop_
_entity_poly.entity_id
_entity_poly.type
_entity_poly.pdbx_seq_one_letter_code
_entity_poly.pdbx_strand_id
1 'polypeptide(L)'
;MGGMRKWHLSTKVEVAREEVSTAEQQLRETEADAKALRSMTQRMILSEEEMEEVVLKRCWLARYWGLAVQHGIYLEVSMSKHQHWSALAPLPLEVVISAGQRAKEDNGNNGGIDNERRKLVHDLSDITGEGNIESMLTVEKGLRELASLKVEDAVIAAMGQHRRQSLVRQSAPDYNSPGDPKFLEALELNSLELEDVYFKQAWLAYFWRRAKNHGVEEDIADERLQFWLSLMGHTPTSHDAVDVERGLLELRKLGIEQQLWEASRRETDPPPSLNNHSESSF
;
A
#
# COMPACT_ATOMS: atom_id res chain seq x y z
N MET A 1 -20.15 -64.43 44.41
CA MET A 1 -20.70 -63.52 43.37
C MET A 1 -20.40 -62.02 43.60
N GLY A 2 -20.06 -61.55 44.80
CA GLY A 2 -19.81 -60.10 45.06
C GLY A 2 -18.52 -59.52 44.46
N GLY A 3 -17.41 -60.28 44.47
CA GLY A 3 -16.11 -59.80 43.99
C GLY A 3 -16.03 -59.58 42.47
N MET A 4 -16.66 -60.45 41.69
CA MET A 4 -16.67 -60.37 40.22
C MET A 4 -17.48 -59.17 39.71
N ARG A 5 -18.57 -58.83 40.39
CA ARG A 5 -19.37 -57.61 40.10
C ARG A 5 -18.61 -56.34 40.45
N LYS A 6 -17.86 -56.34 41.56
CA LYS A 6 -17.03 -55.18 41.98
C LYS A 6 -15.88 -54.93 41.01
N TRP A 7 -15.19 -55.98 40.56
CA TRP A 7 -14.14 -55.87 39.55
C TRP A 7 -14.69 -55.35 38.22
N HIS A 8 -15.82 -55.89 37.76
CA HIS A 8 -16.45 -55.44 36.51
C HIS A 8 -16.93 -53.98 36.55
N LEU A 9 -17.42 -53.50 37.71
CA LEU A 9 -17.71 -52.08 37.90
C LEU A 9 -16.43 -51.23 37.86
N SER A 10 -15.37 -51.67 38.54
CA SER A 10 -14.09 -50.94 38.58
C SER A 10 -13.48 -50.79 37.19
N THR A 11 -13.50 -51.84 36.37
CA THR A 11 -12.99 -51.79 35.00
C THR A 11 -13.81 -50.86 34.12
N LYS A 12 -15.15 -50.87 34.25
CA LYS A 12 -16.03 -49.97 33.48
C LYS A 12 -15.79 -48.50 33.82
N VAL A 13 -15.54 -48.18 35.09
CA VAL A 13 -15.22 -46.81 35.51
C VAL A 13 -13.88 -46.36 34.92
N GLU A 14 -12.87 -47.23 34.89
CA GLU A 14 -11.55 -46.89 34.33
C GLU A 14 -11.64 -46.63 32.82
N VAL A 15 -12.33 -47.51 32.08
CA VAL A 15 -12.56 -47.33 30.63
C VAL A 15 -13.31 -46.02 30.36
N ALA A 16 -14.37 -45.74 31.11
CA ALA A 16 -15.12 -44.49 30.96
C ALA A 16 -14.25 -43.25 31.27
N ARG A 17 -13.32 -43.34 32.22
CA ARG A 17 -12.40 -42.26 32.56
C ARG A 17 -11.36 -42.02 31.45
N GLU A 18 -10.85 -43.08 30.84
CA GLU A 18 -9.92 -43.00 29.72
C GLU A 18 -10.63 -42.46 28.46
N GLU A 19 -11.88 -42.87 28.21
CA GLU A 19 -12.75 -42.31 27.17
C GLU A 19 -13.03 -40.81 27.40
N VAL A 20 -13.29 -40.38 28.64
CA VAL A 20 -13.45 -38.95 28.97
C VAL A 20 -12.15 -38.19 28.75
N SER A 21 -11.00 -38.71 29.20
CA SER A 21 -9.70 -38.05 29.02
C SER A 21 -9.31 -37.91 27.55
N THR A 22 -9.63 -38.91 26.73
CA THR A 22 -9.37 -38.87 25.28
C THR A 22 -10.31 -37.90 24.58
N ALA A 23 -11.59 -37.87 24.97
CA ALA A 23 -12.55 -36.88 24.46
C ALA A 23 -12.18 -35.44 24.85
N GLU A 24 -11.71 -35.20 26.07
CA GLU A 24 -11.22 -33.88 26.52
C GLU A 24 -9.98 -33.43 25.73
N GLN A 25 -9.05 -34.35 25.45
CA GLN A 25 -7.89 -34.04 24.64
C GLN A 25 -8.27 -33.67 23.20
N GLN A 26 -9.15 -34.46 22.57
CA GLN A 26 -9.67 -34.17 21.23
C GLN A 26 -10.43 -32.83 21.19
N LEU A 27 -11.23 -32.54 22.22
CA LEU A 27 -11.92 -31.25 22.30
C LEU A 27 -10.92 -30.09 22.32
N ARG A 28 -9.88 -30.15 23.16
CA ARG A 28 -8.85 -29.11 23.23
C ARG A 28 -8.10 -28.94 21.91
N GLU A 29 -7.77 -30.03 21.22
CA GLU A 29 -7.14 -29.99 19.90
C GLU A 29 -8.05 -29.34 18.86
N THR A 30 -9.32 -29.75 18.79
CA THR A 30 -10.29 -29.14 17.85
C THR A 30 -10.57 -27.67 18.17
N GLU A 31 -10.57 -27.27 19.44
CA GLU A 31 -10.69 -25.86 19.85
C GLU A 31 -9.46 -25.05 19.44
N ALA A 32 -8.26 -25.61 19.58
CA ALA A 32 -7.03 -24.99 19.11
C ALA A 32 -7.03 -24.82 17.58
N ASP A 33 -7.45 -25.84 16.84
CA ASP A 33 -7.59 -25.80 15.39
C ASP A 33 -8.64 -24.78 14.95
N ALA A 34 -9.81 -24.75 15.61
CA ALA A 34 -10.85 -23.77 15.33
C ALA A 34 -10.41 -22.33 15.66
N LYS A 35 -9.55 -22.14 16.66
CA LYS A 35 -8.94 -20.84 16.98
C LYS A 35 -7.92 -20.46 15.91
N ALA A 36 -7.04 -21.38 15.50
CA ALA A 36 -6.07 -21.15 14.44
C ALA A 36 -6.73 -20.80 13.10
N LEU A 37 -7.81 -21.51 12.73
CA LEU A 37 -8.56 -21.25 11.51
C LEU A 37 -9.25 -19.88 11.53
N ARG A 38 -9.81 -19.47 12.68
CA ARG A 38 -10.37 -18.13 12.86
C ARG A 38 -9.31 -17.05 12.71
N SER A 39 -8.15 -17.22 13.35
CA SER A 39 -7.02 -16.29 13.19
C SER A 39 -6.52 -16.23 11.75
N MET A 40 -6.48 -17.35 11.03
CA MET A 40 -6.12 -17.37 9.61
C MET A 40 -7.14 -16.63 8.75
N THR A 41 -8.43 -16.84 8.99
CA THR A 41 -9.51 -16.17 8.24
C THR A 41 -9.49 -14.66 8.48
N GLN A 42 -9.25 -14.22 9.71
CA GLN A 42 -9.14 -12.80 10.05
C GLN A 42 -7.92 -12.14 9.39
N ARG A 43 -6.81 -12.85 9.23
CA ARG A 43 -5.63 -12.37 8.47
C ARG A 43 -5.86 -12.24 6.97
N MET A 44 -6.91 -12.85 6.42
CA MET A 44 -7.28 -12.66 5.02
C MET A 44 -8.05 -11.36 4.79
N ILE A 45 -8.54 -10.71 5.85
CA ILE A 45 -9.24 -9.43 5.80
C ILE A 45 -8.19 -8.31 5.87
N LEU A 46 -8.33 -7.32 5.00
CA LEU A 46 -7.50 -6.13 5.02
C LEU A 46 -7.97 -5.15 6.09
N SER A 47 -7.02 -4.53 6.78
CA SER A 47 -7.28 -3.36 7.62
C SER A 47 -7.68 -2.16 6.75
N GLU A 48 -8.21 -1.11 7.39
CA GLU A 48 -8.54 0.13 6.70
C GLU A 48 -7.33 0.75 5.98
N GLU A 49 -6.16 0.71 6.62
CA GLU A 49 -4.93 1.24 6.03
C GLU A 49 -4.43 0.38 4.87
N GLU A 50 -4.54 -0.94 4.98
CA GLU A 50 -4.19 -1.84 3.88
C GLU A 50 -5.15 -1.64 2.70
N MET A 51 -6.43 -1.39 2.96
CA MET A 51 -7.41 -1.06 1.92
C MET A 51 -7.07 0.27 1.23
N GLU A 52 -6.74 1.29 2.00
CA GLU A 52 -6.32 2.58 1.47
C GLU A 52 -5.08 2.43 0.57
N GLU A 53 -4.10 1.64 0.99
CA GLU A 53 -2.92 1.33 0.18
C GLU A 53 -3.31 0.62 -1.12
N VAL A 54 -4.23 -0.35 -1.08
CA VAL A 54 -4.75 -1.01 -2.30
C VAL A 54 -5.34 0.01 -3.28
N VAL A 55 -6.14 0.95 -2.78
CA VAL A 55 -6.73 2.03 -3.58
C VAL A 55 -5.64 2.90 -4.22
N LEU A 56 -4.65 3.35 -3.44
CA LEU A 56 -3.55 4.17 -3.95
C LEU A 56 -2.76 3.44 -5.04
N LYS A 57 -2.43 2.17 -4.82
CA LYS A 57 -1.71 1.33 -5.80
C LYS A 57 -2.48 1.15 -7.10
N ARG A 58 -3.82 1.06 -7.04
CA ARG A 58 -4.67 1.07 -8.26
C ARG A 58 -4.64 2.40 -8.96
N CYS A 59 -4.64 3.50 -8.21
CA CYS A 59 -4.53 4.84 -8.78
C CYS A 59 -3.21 5.00 -9.55
N TRP A 60 -2.11 4.48 -9.00
CA TRP A 60 -0.82 4.42 -9.68
C TRP A 60 -0.92 3.64 -11.00
N LEU A 61 -1.45 2.42 -10.95
CA LEU A 61 -1.64 1.59 -12.15
C LEU A 61 -2.53 2.27 -13.21
N ALA A 62 -3.68 2.80 -12.80
CA ALA A 62 -4.63 3.48 -13.68
C ALA A 62 -3.99 4.69 -14.36
N ARG A 63 -3.24 5.51 -13.61
CA ARG A 63 -2.55 6.70 -14.11
C ARG A 63 -1.48 6.32 -15.12
N TYR A 64 -0.54 5.44 -14.77
CA TYR A 64 0.59 5.14 -15.65
C TYR A 64 0.21 4.33 -16.89
N TRP A 65 -0.77 3.43 -16.79
CA TRP A 65 -1.32 2.80 -17.99
C TRP A 65 -2.08 3.80 -18.87
N GLY A 66 -2.78 4.78 -18.28
CA GLY A 66 -3.42 5.87 -19.01
C GLY A 66 -2.43 6.76 -19.75
N LEU A 67 -1.34 7.17 -19.09
CA LEU A 67 -0.25 7.91 -19.71
C LEU A 67 0.45 7.07 -20.81
N ALA A 68 0.61 5.76 -20.59
CA ALA A 68 1.15 4.87 -21.61
C ALA A 68 0.27 4.85 -22.88
N VAL A 69 -1.05 4.81 -22.73
CA VAL A 69 -1.99 4.94 -23.86
C VAL A 69 -1.80 6.27 -24.59
N GLN A 70 -1.76 7.39 -23.85
CA GLN A 70 -1.61 8.74 -24.43
C GLN A 70 -0.32 8.90 -25.24
N HIS A 71 0.77 8.27 -24.79
CA HIS A 71 2.07 8.34 -25.44
C HIS A 71 2.34 7.19 -26.42
N GLY A 72 1.38 6.29 -26.66
CA GLY A 72 1.55 5.15 -27.57
C GLY A 72 2.56 4.12 -27.08
N ILE A 73 2.75 4.00 -25.78
CA ILE A 73 3.64 3.05 -25.13
C ILE A 73 2.90 1.72 -24.96
N TYR A 74 3.52 0.62 -25.42
CA TYR A 74 2.96 -0.74 -25.34
C TYR A 74 1.51 -0.85 -25.85
N LEU A 75 1.24 -0.33 -27.06
CA LEU A 75 -0.10 -0.21 -27.67
C LEU A 75 -0.98 -1.48 -27.58
N GLU A 76 -0.37 -2.66 -27.69
CA GLU A 76 -1.08 -3.95 -27.64
C GLU A 76 -1.72 -4.24 -26.28
N VAL A 77 -1.15 -3.72 -25.19
CA VAL A 77 -1.58 -4.04 -23.82
C VAL A 77 -2.09 -2.82 -23.06
N SER A 78 -1.58 -1.62 -23.33
CA SER A 78 -1.84 -0.42 -22.52
C SER A 78 -3.32 -0.05 -22.46
N MET A 79 -4.06 -0.19 -23.56
CA MET A 79 -5.51 0.05 -23.61
C MET A 79 -6.27 -0.87 -22.65
N SER A 80 -6.04 -2.17 -22.73
CA SER A 80 -6.74 -3.17 -21.91
C SER A 80 -6.41 -3.01 -20.42
N LYS A 81 -5.14 -2.69 -20.11
CA LYS A 81 -4.67 -2.47 -18.75
C LYS A 81 -5.25 -1.18 -18.16
N HIS A 82 -5.22 -0.09 -18.92
CA HIS A 82 -5.80 1.18 -18.51
C HIS A 82 -7.30 1.01 -18.21
N GLN A 83 -8.04 0.37 -19.12
CA GLN A 83 -9.48 0.12 -18.93
C GLN A 83 -9.77 -0.68 -17.65
N HIS A 84 -9.00 -1.73 -17.38
CA HIS A 84 -9.16 -2.53 -16.18
C HIS A 84 -8.89 -1.73 -14.89
N TRP A 85 -7.74 -1.05 -14.81
CA TRP A 85 -7.36 -0.34 -13.59
C TRP A 85 -8.18 0.94 -13.37
N SER A 86 -8.57 1.65 -14.43
CA SER A 86 -9.44 2.83 -14.30
C SER A 86 -10.87 2.50 -13.90
N ALA A 87 -11.36 1.29 -14.20
CA ALA A 87 -12.64 0.82 -13.65
C ALA A 87 -12.60 0.68 -12.11
N LEU A 88 -11.43 0.37 -11.56
CA LEU A 88 -11.19 0.21 -10.12
C LEU A 88 -10.72 1.50 -9.42
N ALA A 89 -10.21 2.46 -10.18
CA ALA A 89 -9.71 3.75 -9.71
C ALA A 89 -10.04 4.84 -10.73
N PRO A 90 -11.29 5.35 -10.75
CA PRO A 90 -11.75 6.29 -11.78
C PRO A 90 -11.17 7.71 -11.62
N LEU A 91 -10.72 8.08 -10.41
CA LEU A 91 -10.19 9.42 -10.10
C LEU A 91 -8.79 9.33 -9.46
N PRO A 92 -7.78 8.80 -10.20
CA PRO A 92 -6.50 8.44 -9.60
C PRO A 92 -5.76 9.64 -9.00
N LEU A 93 -5.77 10.79 -9.70
CA LEU A 93 -5.07 11.99 -9.26
C LEU A 93 -5.71 12.57 -7.99
N GLU A 94 -7.03 12.72 -7.98
CA GLU A 94 -7.77 13.29 -6.84
C GLU A 94 -7.58 12.43 -5.59
N VAL A 95 -7.73 11.11 -5.71
CA VAL A 95 -7.60 10.18 -4.58
C VAL A 95 -6.21 10.25 -3.94
N VAL A 96 -5.15 10.22 -4.75
CA VAL A 96 -3.76 10.27 -4.25
C VAL A 96 -3.43 11.64 -3.67
N ILE A 97 -3.84 12.74 -4.32
CA ILE A 97 -3.64 14.10 -3.78
C ILE A 97 -4.38 14.26 -2.46
N SER A 98 -5.63 13.79 -2.36
CA SER A 98 -6.38 13.82 -1.10
C SER A 98 -5.69 13.03 0.00
N ALA A 99 -5.09 11.88 -0.32
CA ALA A 99 -4.31 11.10 0.66
C ALA A 99 -3.08 11.85 1.16
N GLY A 100 -2.33 12.49 0.26
CA GLY A 100 -1.22 13.37 0.64
C GLY A 100 -1.69 14.55 1.50
N GLN A 101 -2.81 15.18 1.14
CA GLN A 101 -3.37 16.31 1.89
C GLN A 101 -3.83 15.90 3.30
N ARG A 102 -4.46 14.73 3.46
CA ARG A 102 -4.74 14.18 4.80
C ARG A 102 -3.46 13.96 5.59
N ALA A 103 -2.42 13.45 4.94
CA ALA A 103 -1.10 13.31 5.56
C ALA A 103 -0.46 14.66 5.95
N LYS A 104 -0.94 15.81 5.47
CA LYS A 104 -0.56 17.14 5.94
C LYS A 104 -1.38 17.60 7.14
N GLU A 105 -2.68 17.33 7.13
CA GLU A 105 -3.66 17.79 8.13
C GLU A 105 -3.60 16.99 9.43
N ASP A 106 -3.02 15.78 9.38
CA ASP A 106 -2.90 14.89 10.52
C ASP A 106 -1.88 15.41 11.56
N ASN A 107 -2.32 16.35 12.40
CA ASN A 107 -1.55 16.94 13.51
C ASN A 107 -1.85 16.28 14.87
N GLY A 108 -2.38 15.05 14.88
CA GLY A 108 -2.64 14.27 16.10
C GLY A 108 -4.02 14.49 16.75
N ASN A 109 -5.00 15.07 16.02
CA ASN A 109 -6.36 15.25 16.52
C ASN A 109 -7.30 14.16 15.97
N ASN A 110 -7.14 12.93 16.47
CA ASN A 110 -7.64 11.66 15.93
C ASN A 110 -9.18 11.48 15.83
N GLY A 111 -10.00 12.41 16.35
CA GLY A 111 -11.44 12.15 16.50
C GLY A 111 -12.29 12.34 15.23
N GLY A 112 -11.95 13.34 14.41
CA GLY A 112 -12.75 13.74 13.24
C GLY A 112 -12.28 13.13 11.92
N ILE A 113 -10.96 13.06 11.73
CA ILE A 113 -10.30 12.61 10.50
C ILE A 113 -10.50 11.11 10.28
N ASP A 114 -10.47 10.31 11.35
CA ASP A 114 -10.73 8.86 11.30
C ASP A 114 -12.15 8.55 10.80
N ASN A 115 -13.14 9.43 11.00
CA ASN A 115 -14.50 9.19 10.53
C ASN A 115 -14.63 9.46 9.01
N GLU A 116 -13.92 10.47 8.51
CA GLU A 116 -13.91 10.81 7.08
C GLU A 116 -13.06 9.82 6.27
N ARG A 117 -11.95 9.36 6.84
CA ARG A 117 -11.12 8.24 6.34
C ARG A 117 -11.96 6.95 6.20
N ARG A 118 -12.66 6.57 7.28
CA ARG A 118 -13.55 5.40 7.28
C ARG A 118 -14.64 5.48 6.25
N LYS A 119 -15.27 6.65 6.09
CA LYS A 119 -16.34 6.83 5.11
C LYS A 119 -15.82 6.67 3.68
N LEU A 120 -14.69 7.29 3.35
CA LEU A 120 -14.14 7.25 1.99
C LEU A 120 -13.62 5.86 1.63
N VAL A 121 -12.98 5.16 2.57
CA VAL A 121 -12.52 3.77 2.38
C VAL A 121 -13.71 2.82 2.24
N HIS A 122 -14.76 2.99 3.06
CA HIS A 122 -15.97 2.17 2.99
C HIS A 122 -16.76 2.39 1.68
N ASP A 123 -16.95 3.65 1.28
CA ASP A 123 -17.62 4.01 0.03
C ASP A 123 -16.88 3.43 -1.19
N LEU A 124 -15.54 3.37 -1.15
CA LEU A 124 -14.72 2.77 -2.22
C LEU A 124 -14.71 1.22 -2.16
N SER A 125 -14.70 0.62 -0.97
CA SER A 125 -14.67 -0.84 -0.80
C SER A 125 -16.01 -1.52 -1.11
N ASP A 126 -17.12 -0.84 -0.84
CA ASP A 126 -18.47 -1.37 -1.03
C ASP A 126 -18.86 -1.45 -2.51
N ILE A 127 -18.26 -0.60 -3.35
CA ILE A 127 -18.48 -0.59 -4.80
C ILE A 127 -17.78 -1.79 -5.48
N THR A 128 -16.71 -2.33 -4.88
CA THR A 128 -15.85 -3.33 -5.53
C THR A 128 -15.79 -4.69 -4.82
N GLY A 129 -16.20 -4.82 -3.55
CA GLY A 129 -16.26 -6.11 -2.84
C GLY A 129 -14.88 -6.63 -2.39
N GLU A 130 -13.97 -5.74 -2.03
CA GLU A 130 -12.51 -5.97 -2.06
C GLU A 130 -11.81 -5.97 -0.69
N GLY A 131 -12.54 -6.29 0.38
CA GLY A 131 -12.04 -6.38 1.76
C GLY A 131 -10.95 -7.42 2.03
N ASN A 132 -10.44 -8.11 1.00
CA ASN A 132 -9.62 -9.31 1.17
C ASN A 132 -8.18 -9.15 0.63
N ILE A 133 -7.31 -10.06 1.07
CA ILE A 133 -5.90 -10.10 0.65
C ILE A 133 -5.71 -10.36 -0.85
N GLU A 134 -6.70 -10.92 -1.55
CA GLU A 134 -6.63 -11.13 -3.01
C GLU A 134 -6.60 -9.80 -3.77
N SER A 135 -7.32 -8.78 -3.27
CA SER A 135 -7.26 -7.42 -3.80
C SER A 135 -5.84 -6.86 -3.75
N MET A 136 -5.16 -7.05 -2.61
CA MET A 136 -3.77 -6.65 -2.43
C MET A 136 -2.84 -7.44 -3.36
N LEU A 137 -2.97 -8.76 -3.43
CA LEU A 137 -2.15 -9.58 -4.33
C LEU A 137 -2.35 -9.23 -5.81
N THR A 138 -3.57 -8.87 -6.21
CA THR A 138 -3.89 -8.44 -7.57
C THR A 138 -3.20 -7.12 -7.90
N VAL A 139 -3.27 -6.14 -7.01
CA VAL A 139 -2.60 -4.84 -7.23
C VAL A 139 -1.07 -4.98 -7.24
N GLU A 140 -0.51 -5.80 -6.34
CA GLU A 140 0.92 -6.12 -6.31
C GLU A 140 1.41 -6.81 -7.58
N LYS A 141 0.60 -7.71 -8.14
CA LYS A 141 0.90 -8.33 -9.43
C LYS A 141 0.88 -7.29 -10.56
N GLY A 142 -0.09 -6.38 -10.54
CA GLY A 142 -0.18 -5.27 -11.50
C GLY A 142 1.04 -4.35 -11.44
N LEU A 143 1.47 -3.94 -10.25
CA LEU A 143 2.65 -3.09 -10.06
C LEU A 143 3.93 -3.79 -10.53
N ARG A 144 4.10 -5.07 -10.21
CA ARG A 144 5.25 -5.86 -10.70
C ARG A 144 5.27 -5.97 -12.23
N GLU A 145 4.12 -6.15 -12.87
CA GLU A 145 4.02 -6.15 -14.33
C GLU A 145 4.42 -4.78 -14.91
N LEU A 146 3.88 -3.70 -14.34
CA LEU A 146 4.16 -2.33 -14.76
C LEU A 146 5.66 -2.00 -14.64
N ALA A 147 6.28 -2.39 -13.52
CA ALA A 147 7.71 -2.25 -13.28
C ALA A 147 8.57 -3.14 -14.20
N SER A 148 8.15 -4.39 -14.45
CA SER A 148 8.86 -5.31 -15.35
C SER A 148 8.89 -4.80 -16.79
N LEU A 149 7.83 -4.11 -17.22
CA LEU A 149 7.74 -3.47 -18.52
C LEU A 149 8.35 -2.06 -18.52
N LYS A 150 8.80 -1.54 -17.37
CA LYS A 150 9.36 -0.18 -17.22
C LYS A 150 8.45 0.89 -17.81
N VAL A 151 7.13 0.75 -17.59
CA VAL A 151 6.14 1.68 -18.14
C VAL A 151 6.36 3.09 -17.60
N GLU A 152 6.63 3.22 -16.30
CA GLU A 152 7.00 4.49 -15.65
C GLU A 152 8.18 5.17 -16.34
N ASP A 153 9.30 4.47 -16.49
CA ASP A 153 10.51 5.00 -17.16
C ASP A 153 10.21 5.46 -18.59
N ALA A 154 9.44 4.66 -19.34
CA ALA A 154 9.06 4.98 -20.71
C ALA A 154 8.14 6.22 -20.78
N VAL A 155 7.18 6.34 -19.86
CA VAL A 155 6.28 7.50 -19.74
C VAL A 155 7.07 8.76 -19.40
N ILE A 156 7.96 8.70 -18.40
CA ILE A 156 8.83 9.83 -18.02
C ILE A 156 9.71 10.25 -19.19
N ALA A 157 10.31 9.29 -19.90
CA ALA A 157 11.10 9.57 -21.08
C ALA A 157 10.29 10.23 -22.20
N ALA A 158 9.05 9.77 -22.45
CA ALA A 158 8.16 10.35 -23.46
C ALA A 158 7.73 11.78 -23.11
N MET A 159 7.37 12.05 -21.85
CA MET A 159 7.03 13.39 -21.37
C MET A 159 8.23 14.36 -21.52
N GLY A 160 9.43 13.91 -21.14
CA GLY A 160 10.65 14.69 -21.30
C GLY A 160 11.06 14.92 -22.76
N GLN A 161 10.78 13.98 -23.67
CA GLN A 161 11.01 14.16 -25.10
C GLN A 161 10.08 15.20 -25.72
N HIS A 162 8.81 15.24 -25.33
CA HIS A 162 7.87 16.25 -25.80
C HIS A 162 8.34 17.66 -25.42
N ARG A 163 8.87 17.83 -24.20
CA ARG A 163 9.50 19.08 -23.75
C ARG A 163 10.69 19.49 -24.62
N ARG A 164 11.61 18.56 -24.91
CA ARG A 164 12.79 18.82 -25.77
C ARG A 164 12.41 19.14 -27.22
N GLN A 165 11.39 18.47 -27.77
CA GLN A 165 10.91 18.75 -29.12
C GLN A 165 10.23 20.12 -29.21
N SER A 166 9.54 20.55 -28.16
CA SER A 166 9.03 21.93 -28.04
C SER A 166 10.18 22.94 -28.11
N LEU A 167 11.27 22.70 -27.37
CA LEU A 167 12.47 23.55 -27.37
C LEU A 167 13.13 23.64 -28.76
N VAL A 168 13.29 22.51 -29.46
CA VAL A 168 13.92 22.47 -30.80
C VAL A 168 13.04 23.14 -31.86
N ARG A 169 11.71 23.04 -31.75
CA ARG A 169 10.79 23.78 -32.64
C ARG A 169 10.84 25.29 -32.44
N GLN A 170 11.12 25.73 -31.21
CA GLN A 170 11.22 27.15 -30.87
C GLN A 170 12.61 27.75 -31.17
N SER A 171 13.64 26.92 -31.36
CA SER A 171 15.01 27.36 -31.66
C SER A 171 15.35 27.44 -33.17
N ALA A 172 14.38 27.33 -34.07
CA ALA A 172 14.57 27.67 -35.49
C ALA A 172 14.83 29.19 -35.63
N PRO A 173 15.75 29.63 -36.50
CA PRO A 173 16.49 30.85 -36.28
C PRO A 173 15.67 32.07 -36.71
N ASP A 174 15.44 32.98 -35.78
CA ASP A 174 15.75 34.39 -36.01
C ASP A 174 16.10 35.08 -34.67
N TYR A 175 17.35 35.51 -34.61
CA TYR A 175 17.92 36.56 -33.75
C TYR A 175 18.13 36.32 -32.23
N ASN A 176 19.40 35.99 -31.93
CA ASN A 176 20.22 36.43 -30.79
C ASN A 176 19.55 37.33 -29.70
N SER A 177 19.27 36.75 -28.52
CA SER A 177 19.39 37.44 -27.23
C SER A 177 19.51 36.43 -26.07
N PRO A 178 20.54 36.48 -25.20
CA PRO A 178 20.73 35.56 -24.08
C PRO A 178 19.80 35.82 -22.88
N GLY A 179 18.63 36.43 -23.09
CA GLY A 179 17.72 36.88 -22.03
C GLY A 179 16.24 36.80 -22.40
N ASP A 180 15.87 35.95 -23.36
CA ASP A 180 14.49 35.84 -23.83
C ASP A 180 13.66 35.02 -22.81
N PRO A 181 12.51 35.53 -22.31
CA PRO A 181 11.67 34.83 -21.31
C PRO A 181 11.17 33.46 -21.80
N LYS A 182 11.23 33.20 -23.11
CA LYS A 182 10.87 31.93 -23.76
C LYS A 182 11.88 30.80 -23.50
N PHE A 183 13.14 31.12 -23.20
CA PHE A 183 14.12 30.10 -22.79
C PHE A 183 13.80 29.55 -21.38
N LEU A 184 13.14 30.37 -20.56
CA LEU A 184 12.72 30.02 -19.20
C LEU A 184 11.54 29.03 -19.23
N GLU A 185 10.59 29.23 -20.16
CA GLU A 185 9.42 28.36 -20.38
C GLU A 185 9.82 26.91 -20.76
N ALA A 186 11.00 26.71 -21.34
CA ALA A 186 11.51 25.36 -21.68
C ALA A 186 12.10 24.59 -20.48
N LEU A 187 12.41 25.28 -19.38
CA LEU A 187 12.81 24.69 -18.09
C LEU A 187 11.59 24.42 -17.20
N GLU A 188 10.47 25.09 -17.45
CA GLU A 188 9.21 24.89 -16.74
C GLU A 188 8.58 23.54 -17.11
N LEU A 189 7.99 22.88 -16.10
CA LEU A 189 7.28 21.60 -16.28
C LEU A 189 6.02 21.83 -17.13
N ASN A 190 5.75 20.93 -18.06
CA ASN A 190 4.45 20.94 -18.73
C ASN A 190 3.35 20.47 -17.75
N SER A 191 2.06 20.64 -18.11
CA SER A 191 0.94 20.31 -17.22
C SER A 191 0.92 18.84 -16.78
N LEU A 192 1.26 17.91 -17.67
CA LEU A 192 1.30 16.47 -17.34
C LEU A 192 2.44 16.16 -16.37
N GLU A 193 3.61 16.77 -16.59
CA GLU A 193 4.76 16.63 -15.69
C GLU A 193 4.47 17.26 -14.33
N LEU A 194 3.78 18.39 -14.29
CA LEU A 194 3.36 19.05 -13.06
C LEU A 194 2.41 18.16 -12.25
N GLU A 195 1.38 17.61 -12.89
CA GLU A 195 0.46 16.66 -12.27
C GLU A 195 1.21 15.42 -11.75
N ASP A 196 2.20 14.94 -12.50
CA ASP A 196 2.99 13.77 -12.11
C ASP A 196 3.84 14.05 -10.87
N VAL A 197 4.45 15.23 -10.78
CA VAL A 197 5.18 15.65 -9.57
C VAL A 197 4.24 15.78 -8.38
N TYR A 198 3.07 16.42 -8.54
CA TYR A 198 2.08 16.50 -7.46
C TYR A 198 1.61 15.12 -6.99
N PHE A 199 1.33 14.22 -7.93
CA PHE A 199 0.92 12.86 -7.65
C PHE A 199 1.97 12.11 -6.82
N LYS A 200 3.25 12.23 -7.19
CA LYS A 200 4.36 11.58 -6.48
C LYS A 200 4.67 12.24 -5.14
N GLN A 201 4.60 13.55 -5.02
CA GLN A 201 4.75 14.25 -3.74
C GLN A 201 3.69 13.80 -2.74
N ALA A 202 2.43 13.69 -3.17
CA ALA A 202 1.34 13.22 -2.34
C ALA A 202 1.53 11.74 -1.92
N TRP A 203 2.00 10.90 -2.83
CA TRP A 203 2.39 9.51 -2.53
C TRP A 203 3.48 9.45 -1.44
N LEU A 204 4.54 10.24 -1.61
CA LEU A 204 5.66 10.29 -0.67
C LEU A 204 5.22 10.81 0.71
N ALA A 205 4.42 11.87 0.75
CA ALA A 205 3.86 12.39 1.98
C ALA A 205 3.00 11.34 2.72
N TYR A 206 2.18 10.60 1.98
CA TYR A 206 1.36 9.52 2.54
C TYR A 206 2.22 8.41 3.19
N PHE A 207 3.18 7.86 2.45
CA PHE A 207 3.99 6.75 2.96
C PHE A 207 4.90 7.15 4.12
N TRP A 208 5.51 8.34 4.07
CA TRP A 208 6.33 8.83 5.19
C TRP A 208 5.49 9.18 6.42
N ARG A 209 4.25 9.67 6.23
CA ARG A 209 3.31 9.86 7.35
C ARG A 209 2.98 8.53 8.00
N ARG A 210 2.67 7.51 7.21
CA ARG A 210 2.36 6.19 7.73
C ARG A 210 3.58 5.55 8.40
N ALA A 211 4.77 5.71 7.83
CA ALA A 211 6.02 5.24 8.44
C ALA A 211 6.23 5.86 9.83
N LYS A 212 6.05 7.19 9.94
CA LYS A 212 6.10 7.90 11.22
C LYS A 212 5.06 7.38 12.22
N ASN A 213 3.82 7.18 11.79
CA ASN A 213 2.74 6.72 12.68
C ASN A 213 2.97 5.30 13.23
N HIS A 214 3.65 4.44 12.46
CA HIS A 214 3.93 3.05 12.82
C HIS A 214 5.34 2.80 13.38
N GLY A 215 6.13 3.84 13.61
CA GLY A 215 7.51 3.69 14.11
C GLY A 215 8.45 2.98 13.14
N VAL A 216 8.20 3.11 11.83
CA VAL A 216 9.06 2.56 10.77
C VAL A 216 10.08 3.63 10.37
N GLU A 217 11.37 3.27 10.38
CA GLU A 217 12.48 4.20 10.11
C GLU A 217 12.40 5.48 10.97
N GLU A 218 12.22 5.33 12.29
CA GLU A 218 11.97 6.43 13.25
C GLU A 218 13.01 7.55 13.20
N ASP A 219 14.25 7.23 12.83
CA ASP A 219 15.36 8.17 12.74
C ASP A 219 15.23 9.15 11.56
N ILE A 220 14.51 8.79 10.50
CA ILE A 220 14.38 9.60 9.28
C ILE A 220 12.94 9.92 8.89
N ALA A 221 11.94 9.17 9.36
CA ALA A 221 10.57 9.27 8.88
C ALA A 221 9.96 10.66 9.08
N ASP A 222 10.20 11.29 10.24
CA ASP A 222 9.69 12.65 10.50
C ASP A 222 10.39 13.70 9.63
N GLU A 223 11.71 13.62 9.47
CA GLU A 223 12.46 14.54 8.59
C GLU A 223 11.96 14.45 7.15
N ARG A 224 11.81 13.22 6.63
CA ARG A 224 11.31 12.97 5.28
C ARG A 224 9.89 13.45 5.09
N LEU A 225 9.01 13.18 6.07
CA LEU A 225 7.66 13.70 6.05
C LEU A 225 7.65 15.24 6.00
N GLN A 226 8.37 15.93 6.90
CA GLN A 226 8.42 17.39 6.90
C GLN A 226 8.94 17.97 5.58
N PHE A 227 9.95 17.32 4.97
CA PHE A 227 10.45 17.70 3.66
C PHE A 227 9.34 17.67 2.60
N TRP A 228 8.62 16.55 2.44
CA TRP A 228 7.56 16.45 1.44
C TRP A 228 6.39 17.39 1.73
N LEU A 229 6.02 17.56 3.00
CA LEU A 229 4.97 18.51 3.40
C LEU A 229 5.33 19.96 3.10
N SER A 230 6.61 20.32 3.18
CA SER A 230 7.11 21.67 2.87
C SER A 230 6.96 22.02 1.38
N LEU A 231 7.00 21.01 0.51
CA LEU A 231 6.81 21.18 -0.93
C LEU A 231 5.32 21.26 -1.31
N MET A 232 4.44 20.69 -0.48
CA MET A 232 3.00 20.67 -0.75
C MET A 232 2.36 22.05 -0.59
N GLY A 233 1.92 22.62 -1.71
CA GLY A 233 1.25 23.92 -1.80
C GLY A 233 2.02 24.96 -2.61
N HIS A 234 3.23 24.63 -3.05
CA HIS A 234 3.98 25.40 -4.04
C HIS A 234 3.80 24.81 -5.44
N THR A 235 4.12 25.60 -6.48
CA THR A 235 4.16 25.11 -7.86
C THR A 235 5.46 24.33 -8.06
N PRO A 236 5.42 23.03 -8.42
CA PRO A 236 6.62 22.25 -8.62
C PRO A 236 7.53 22.80 -9.72
N THR A 237 8.82 22.65 -9.47
CA THR A 237 9.92 23.04 -10.34
C THR A 237 10.55 21.82 -11.00
N SER A 238 11.46 22.04 -11.95
CA SER A 238 12.27 20.95 -12.52
C SER A 238 13.13 20.21 -11.49
N HIS A 239 13.49 20.87 -10.38
CA HIS A 239 14.22 20.22 -9.29
C HIS A 239 13.32 19.25 -8.53
N ASP A 240 12.07 19.65 -8.24
CA ASP A 240 11.08 18.80 -7.57
C ASP A 240 10.81 17.52 -8.37
N ALA A 241 10.82 17.60 -9.72
CA ALA A 241 10.72 16.44 -10.58
C ALA A 241 11.85 15.43 -10.41
N VAL A 242 13.07 15.89 -10.07
CA VAL A 242 14.19 14.99 -9.75
C VAL A 242 14.09 14.46 -8.33
N ASP A 243 13.65 15.30 -7.39
CA ASP A 243 13.52 14.91 -5.99
C ASP A 243 12.48 13.82 -5.81
N VAL A 244 11.31 13.91 -6.47
CA VAL A 244 10.29 12.85 -6.36
C VAL A 244 10.81 11.49 -6.83
N GLU A 245 11.61 11.44 -7.91
CA GLU A 245 12.23 10.18 -8.35
C GLU A 245 13.20 9.64 -7.30
N ARG A 246 14.00 10.51 -6.68
CA ARG A 246 14.91 10.12 -5.60
C ARG A 246 14.15 9.61 -4.38
N GLY A 247 13.05 10.28 -4.01
CA GLY A 247 12.19 9.88 -2.91
C GLY A 247 11.55 8.51 -3.13
N LEU A 248 11.06 8.24 -4.34
CA LEU A 248 10.49 6.93 -4.69
C LEU A 248 11.54 5.83 -4.66
N LEU A 249 12.76 6.11 -5.14
CA LEU A 249 13.88 5.18 -5.06
C LEU A 249 14.28 4.92 -3.60
N GLU A 250 14.27 5.94 -2.74
CA GLU A 250 14.53 5.80 -1.31
C GLU A 250 13.49 4.91 -0.62
N LEU A 251 12.19 5.15 -0.84
CA LEU A 251 11.11 4.29 -0.33
C LEU A 251 11.32 2.83 -0.70
N ARG A 252 11.66 2.56 -1.97
CA ARG A 252 11.91 1.22 -2.49
C ARG A 252 13.17 0.60 -1.89
N LYS A 253 14.24 1.37 -1.75
CA LYS A 253 15.54 0.90 -1.24
C LYS A 253 15.45 0.51 0.25
N LEU A 254 14.69 1.28 1.02
CA LEU A 254 14.42 1.01 2.44
C LEU A 254 13.34 -0.07 2.62
N GLY A 255 12.58 -0.39 1.57
CA GLY A 255 11.48 -1.37 1.67
C GLY A 255 10.34 -0.88 2.56
N ILE A 256 10.07 0.42 2.58
CA ILE A 256 9.09 1.04 3.49
C ILE A 256 7.72 0.37 3.41
N GLU A 257 7.23 0.07 2.20
CA GLU A 257 5.95 -0.60 2.01
C GLU A 257 5.91 -1.98 2.68
N GLN A 258 6.99 -2.76 2.57
CA GLN A 258 7.08 -4.06 3.22
C GLN A 258 7.14 -3.92 4.75
N GLN A 259 7.94 -2.98 5.25
CA GLN A 259 8.04 -2.72 6.69
C GLN A 259 6.69 -2.30 7.28
N LEU A 260 5.94 -1.44 6.57
CA LEU A 260 4.59 -1.01 6.94
C LEU A 260 3.58 -2.16 6.95
N TRP A 261 3.65 -3.05 5.95
CA TRP A 261 2.83 -4.26 5.92
C TRP A 261 3.11 -5.15 7.14
N GLU A 262 4.38 -5.39 7.45
CA GLU A 262 4.80 -6.19 8.61
C GLU A 262 4.44 -5.51 9.95
N ALA A 263 4.52 -4.19 10.04
CA ALA A 263 4.11 -3.43 11.22
C ALA A 263 2.60 -3.54 11.46
N SER A 264 1.79 -3.32 10.41
CA SER A 264 0.33 -3.39 10.49
C SER A 264 -0.17 -4.78 10.90
N ARG A 265 0.53 -5.85 10.49
CA ARG A 265 0.16 -7.24 10.84
C ARG A 265 0.64 -7.68 12.21
N ARG A 266 1.74 -7.12 12.75
CA ARG A 266 2.22 -7.44 14.09
C ARG A 266 1.21 -7.07 15.19
N GLU A 267 0.41 -6.03 14.99
CA GLU A 267 -0.67 -5.66 15.92
C GLU A 267 -1.81 -6.68 15.97
N THR A 268 -1.91 -7.56 14.96
CA THR A 268 -2.97 -8.57 14.84
C THR A 268 -2.57 -9.96 15.36
N ASP A 269 -1.30 -10.17 15.71
CA ASP A 269 -0.82 -11.45 16.22
C ASP A 269 -1.19 -11.62 17.71
N PRO A 270 -1.81 -12.75 18.11
CA PRO A 270 -1.95 -13.06 19.53
C PRO A 270 -0.55 -13.25 20.14
N PRO A 271 -0.34 -12.90 21.43
CA PRO A 271 0.94 -13.10 22.08
C PRO A 271 1.36 -14.56 21.95
N PRO A 272 2.67 -14.85 21.76
CA PRO A 272 3.14 -16.22 21.67
C PRO A 272 2.65 -16.95 22.91
N SER A 273 1.89 -18.02 22.70
CA SER A 273 1.52 -18.92 23.78
C SER A 273 2.81 -19.40 24.42
N LEU A 274 3.11 -18.88 25.61
CA LEU A 274 4.17 -19.37 26.47
C LEU A 274 3.88 -20.85 26.71
N ASN A 275 4.51 -21.72 25.91
CA ASN A 275 4.59 -23.13 26.19
C ASN A 275 5.38 -23.26 27.49
N ASN A 276 4.65 -23.27 28.60
CA ASN A 276 5.15 -23.77 29.88
C ASN A 276 5.43 -25.26 29.71
N HIS A 277 6.57 -25.60 29.12
CA HIS A 277 7.27 -26.82 29.48
C HIS A 277 7.81 -26.61 30.89
N SER A 278 6.93 -26.76 31.88
CA SER A 278 7.39 -27.16 33.21
C SER A 278 7.91 -28.59 33.07
N GLU A 279 9.22 -28.72 32.87
CA GLU A 279 9.95 -29.93 33.24
C GLU A 279 9.64 -30.23 34.71
N SER A 280 8.67 -31.13 34.94
CA SER A 280 8.58 -31.86 36.19
C SER A 280 9.30 -33.18 35.99
N SER A 281 10.52 -33.27 36.52
CA SER A 281 11.16 -34.56 36.80
C SER A 281 11.89 -34.44 38.14
N PHE A 282 11.24 -34.97 39.17
CA PHE A 282 11.90 -35.66 40.27
C PHE A 282 12.19 -37.09 39.82
#